data_AF-A0A653BWK6-F1
#
_entry.id   AF-A0A653BWK6-F1
#
_cell.length_a   1.000
_cell.length_b   1.000
_cell.length_c   1.000
_cell.angle_alpha   90.00
_cell.angle_beta   90.00
_cell.angle_gamma   90.00
#
_symmetry.space_group_name_H-M   'P 1'
#
loop_
_entity.id
_entity.type
_entity.pdbx_description
1 polymer ?
#
loop_
_entity_poly.entity_id
_entity_poly.type
_entity_poly.pdbx_seq_one_letter_code
_entity_poly.pdbx_strand_id
1 'polypeptide(L)'
;MNTQHEKGFDANGDQGKALFNIGSPAVVSNSKNSLPGASVTATVAKSSDVQATDYRLEFNGTDWTVTRLADKTSFKATPDASGKMTFDGLTVNVSGTAAPKDSFIVKPVVNSIVNMSVAISDESQLAMAEAADGGESDNRNGKALVDLQNSKVVGGNKTFNDAYAALVSTVGSTTASLKTSSQTKANVVTQLSNQQQSISGVNLDEEYGNLQRYQQYYLANAQVLQTANTLFD
;
A
#
# COMPACT_ATOMS: atom_id res chain seq x y z
N MET A 1 1.88 16.36 -18.78
CA MET A 1 2.32 17.76 -18.73
C MET A 1 3.68 17.93 -19.37
N ASN A 2 4.79 17.53 -18.74
CA ASN A 2 6.15 17.71 -19.31
C ASN A 2 6.28 17.26 -20.77
N THR A 3 5.90 16.01 -21.08
CA THR A 3 5.96 15.48 -22.46
C THR A 3 5.16 16.28 -23.48
N GLN A 4 4.12 17.01 -23.06
CA GLN A 4 3.36 17.89 -23.95
C GLN A 4 3.98 19.29 -24.00
N HIS A 5 4.44 19.81 -22.88
CA HIS A 5 5.13 21.10 -22.81
C HIS A 5 6.41 21.11 -23.66
N GLU A 6 7.20 20.04 -23.61
CA GLU A 6 8.45 19.86 -24.38
C GLU A 6 8.26 19.73 -25.90
N LYS A 7 7.02 19.53 -26.36
CA LYS A 7 6.68 19.54 -27.79
C LYS A 7 6.41 20.94 -28.32
N GLY A 8 6.14 21.90 -27.44
CA GLY A 8 5.85 23.27 -27.82
C GLY A 8 7.08 24.16 -27.84
N PHE A 9 6.84 25.42 -28.16
CA PHE A 9 7.83 26.49 -28.16
C PHE A 9 7.39 27.62 -27.25
N ASP A 10 8.36 28.21 -26.57
CA ASP A 10 8.17 29.30 -25.62
C ASP A 10 8.08 30.67 -26.29
N ALA A 11 7.94 31.75 -25.51
CA ALA A 11 7.75 33.09 -26.06
C ALA A 11 8.96 33.61 -26.85
N ASN A 12 10.15 33.02 -26.67
CA ASN A 12 11.38 33.35 -27.38
C ASN A 12 11.58 32.46 -28.63
N GLY A 13 10.68 31.50 -28.86
CA GLY A 13 10.81 30.50 -29.93
C GLY A 13 11.74 29.33 -29.56
N ASP A 14 12.14 29.21 -28.28
CA ASP A 14 12.95 28.10 -27.80
C ASP A 14 12.06 26.88 -27.51
N GLN A 15 12.62 25.68 -27.69
CA GLN A 15 11.89 24.45 -27.39
C GLN A 15 11.56 24.35 -25.90
N GLY A 16 10.32 23.96 -25.59
CA GLY A 16 9.86 23.76 -24.22
C GLY A 16 10.70 22.75 -23.45
N LYS A 17 10.86 23.01 -22.16
CA LYS A 17 11.55 22.13 -21.20
C LYS A 17 10.55 21.45 -20.27
N ALA A 18 11.03 20.60 -19.36
CA ALA A 18 10.18 20.02 -18.33
C ALA A 18 9.48 21.14 -17.51
N LEU A 19 8.17 21.02 -17.32
CA LEU A 19 7.37 21.95 -16.52
C LEU A 19 7.48 21.65 -15.02
N PHE A 20 7.61 20.37 -14.68
CA PHE A 20 7.72 19.88 -13.31
C PHE A 20 8.92 18.94 -13.17
N ASN A 21 9.60 19.00 -12.03
CA ASN A 21 10.42 17.89 -11.58
C ASN A 21 9.53 16.88 -10.85
N ILE A 22 9.80 15.59 -11.03
CA ILE A 22 9.12 14.50 -10.34
C ILE A 22 10.15 13.49 -9.85
N GLY A 23 9.94 12.95 -8.64
CA GLY A 23 10.87 11.95 -8.10
C GLY A 23 10.87 10.65 -8.89
N SER A 24 12.03 10.00 -8.91
CA SER A 24 12.25 8.71 -9.58
C SER A 24 11.83 7.51 -8.72
N PRO A 25 11.63 6.33 -9.33
CA PRO A 25 11.41 5.08 -8.60
C PRO A 25 12.51 4.79 -7.58
N ALA A 26 12.14 4.09 -6.50
CA ALA A 26 13.10 3.53 -5.55
C ALA A 26 13.09 2.00 -5.62
N VAL A 27 14.26 1.38 -5.41
CA VAL A 27 14.39 -0.08 -5.32
C VAL A 27 15.00 -0.44 -3.98
N VAL A 28 14.38 -1.39 -3.28
CA VAL A 28 14.86 -1.92 -2.00
C VAL A 28 15.24 -3.38 -2.19
N SER A 29 16.50 -3.70 -1.98
CA SER A 29 16.99 -5.09 -2.01
C SER A 29 16.66 -5.80 -0.70
N ASN A 30 16.27 -7.08 -0.78
CA ASN A 30 16.09 -7.90 0.41
C ASN A 30 17.46 -8.20 1.04
N SER A 31 17.58 -8.03 2.36
CA SER A 31 18.82 -8.26 3.11
C SER A 31 19.30 -9.71 3.11
N LYS A 32 18.44 -10.65 2.71
CA LYS A 32 18.77 -12.07 2.58
C LYS A 32 19.21 -12.48 1.16
N ASN A 33 19.30 -11.52 0.23
CA ASN A 33 19.82 -11.81 -1.10
C ASN A 33 21.27 -12.27 -1.04
N SER A 34 21.66 -13.06 -2.02
CA SER A 34 23.03 -13.57 -2.15
C SER A 34 24.03 -12.43 -2.36
N LEU A 35 25.25 -12.59 -1.86
CA LEU A 35 26.33 -11.60 -1.99
C LEU A 35 27.66 -12.24 -2.45
N PRO A 36 28.37 -11.63 -3.43
CA PRO A 36 27.92 -10.51 -4.27
C PRO A 36 26.81 -10.99 -5.21
N GLY A 37 25.70 -10.26 -5.25
CA GLY A 37 24.49 -10.64 -6.00
C GLY A 37 24.05 -9.59 -6.99
N ALA A 38 22.87 -9.80 -7.57
CA ALA A 38 22.30 -8.87 -8.51
C ALA A 38 21.99 -7.50 -7.87
N SER A 39 22.08 -6.44 -8.68
CA SER A 39 21.55 -5.12 -8.35
C SER A 39 20.44 -4.75 -9.32
N VAL A 40 19.44 -4.03 -8.82
CA VAL A 40 18.24 -3.68 -9.59
C VAL A 40 18.01 -2.17 -9.51
N THR A 41 17.84 -1.55 -10.67
CA THR A 41 17.43 -0.14 -10.80
C THR A 41 16.13 -0.04 -11.60
N ALA A 42 15.39 1.05 -11.41
CA ALA A 42 14.11 1.25 -12.09
C ALA A 42 13.94 2.70 -12.54
N THR A 43 13.37 2.87 -13.73
CA THR A 43 13.04 4.16 -14.33
C THR A 43 11.63 4.11 -14.92
N VAL A 44 10.94 5.25 -14.96
CA VAL A 44 9.65 5.36 -15.64
C VAL A 44 9.88 5.57 -17.13
N ALA A 45 9.40 4.65 -17.97
CA ALA A 45 9.46 4.76 -19.43
C ALA A 45 8.20 5.42 -20.00
N LYS A 46 7.02 5.10 -19.45
CA LYS A 46 5.74 5.66 -19.87
C LYS A 46 4.84 5.88 -18.65
N SER A 47 4.79 7.12 -18.17
CA SER A 47 4.09 7.48 -16.94
C SER A 47 2.60 7.17 -16.96
N SER A 48 1.95 7.15 -18.15
CA SER A 48 0.52 6.89 -18.24
C SER A 48 0.13 5.46 -17.90
N ASP A 49 1.07 4.53 -18.02
CA ASP A 49 0.83 3.10 -17.86
C ASP A 49 1.29 2.61 -16.47
N VAL A 50 2.00 3.48 -15.72
CA VAL A 50 2.43 3.23 -14.36
C VAL A 50 1.23 2.98 -13.46
N GLN A 51 1.28 1.86 -12.74
CA GLN A 51 0.23 1.45 -11.82
C GLN A 51 0.53 1.91 -10.39
N ALA A 52 -0.52 2.11 -9.60
CA ALA A 52 -0.44 2.45 -8.18
C ALA A 52 -0.17 1.21 -7.31
N THR A 53 0.96 0.54 -7.54
CA THR A 53 1.40 -0.62 -6.76
C THR A 53 2.92 -0.65 -6.65
N ASP A 54 3.39 -1.17 -5.53
CA ASP A 54 4.76 -1.67 -5.42
C ASP A 54 4.86 -3.04 -6.12
N TYR A 55 6.05 -3.37 -6.61
CA TYR A 55 6.33 -4.63 -7.28
C TYR A 55 7.38 -5.41 -6.49
N ARG A 56 7.09 -6.67 -6.18
CA ARG A 56 8.12 -7.61 -5.73
C ARG A 56 8.65 -8.36 -6.94
N LEU A 57 9.95 -8.25 -7.17
CA LEU A 57 10.69 -9.04 -8.13
C LEU A 57 11.35 -10.18 -7.36
N GLU A 58 11.24 -11.40 -7.88
CA GLU A 58 11.86 -12.59 -7.30
C GLU A 58 12.45 -13.45 -8.40
N PHE A 59 13.72 -13.82 -8.26
CA PHE A 59 14.40 -14.68 -9.22
C PHE A 59 14.21 -16.15 -8.82
N ASN A 60 13.67 -16.97 -9.72
CA ASN A 60 13.41 -18.39 -9.44
C ASN A 60 14.57 -19.33 -9.86
N GLY A 61 15.68 -18.77 -10.34
CA GLY A 61 16.82 -19.52 -10.91
C GLY A 61 16.90 -19.48 -12.43
N THR A 62 15.79 -19.17 -13.11
CA THR A 62 15.71 -19.06 -14.58
C THR A 62 15.10 -17.73 -15.00
N ASP A 63 14.00 -17.34 -14.36
CA ASP A 63 13.18 -16.19 -14.72
C ASP A 63 12.89 -15.30 -13.51
N TRP A 64 12.50 -14.07 -13.81
CA TRP A 64 11.98 -13.15 -12.80
C TRP A 64 10.46 -13.25 -12.72
N THR A 65 9.95 -13.50 -11.52
CA THR A 65 8.54 -13.37 -11.20
C THR A 65 8.29 -11.97 -10.63
N VAL A 66 7.39 -11.23 -11.26
CA VAL A 66 6.97 -9.91 -10.82
C VAL A 66 5.59 -10.05 -10.18
N THR A 67 5.48 -9.71 -8.89
CA THR A 67 4.22 -9.68 -8.15
C THR A 67 3.83 -8.24 -7.84
N ARG A 68 2.64 -7.81 -8.26
CA ARG A 68 2.03 -6.55 -7.82
C ARG A 68 1.56 -6.70 -6.37
N LEU A 69 2.01 -5.82 -5.48
CA LEU A 69 1.68 -5.92 -4.05
C LEU A 69 0.26 -5.47 -3.70
N ALA A 70 -0.37 -4.63 -4.53
CA ALA A 70 -1.74 -4.16 -4.30
C ALA A 70 -2.79 -5.27 -4.50
N ASP A 71 -2.70 -6.04 -5.60
CA ASP A 71 -3.70 -7.05 -5.99
C ASP A 71 -3.18 -8.50 -5.92
N LYS A 72 -1.89 -8.70 -5.62
CA LYS A 72 -1.19 -9.99 -5.56
C LYS A 72 -1.11 -10.72 -6.90
N THR A 73 -1.46 -10.08 -8.02
CA THR A 73 -1.27 -10.64 -9.35
C THR A 73 0.21 -10.80 -9.65
N SER A 74 0.58 -11.89 -10.34
CA SER A 74 1.96 -12.17 -10.70
C SER A 74 2.08 -12.52 -12.17
N PHE A 75 3.19 -12.13 -12.77
CA PHE A 75 3.53 -12.48 -14.14
C PHE A 75 5.04 -12.68 -14.27
N LYS A 76 5.43 -13.40 -15.31
CA LYS A 76 6.83 -13.62 -15.65
C LYS A 76 7.36 -12.40 -16.40
N ALA A 77 8.54 -11.92 -16.02
CA ALA A 77 9.31 -10.94 -16.77
C ALA A 77 10.67 -11.56 -17.14
N THR A 78 11.04 -11.46 -18.41
CA THR A 78 12.32 -11.95 -18.90
C THR A 78 13.18 -10.75 -19.25
N PRO A 79 14.38 -10.60 -18.65
CA PRO A 79 15.34 -9.58 -19.06
C PRO A 79 15.77 -9.79 -20.50
N ASP A 80 15.96 -8.71 -21.25
CA ASP A 80 16.64 -8.74 -22.53
C ASP A 80 18.14 -9.02 -22.37
N ALA A 81 18.88 -9.04 -23.48
CA ALA A 81 20.32 -9.29 -23.49
C ALA A 81 21.14 -8.27 -22.66
N SER A 82 20.57 -7.10 -22.35
CA SER A 82 21.18 -6.07 -21.51
C SER A 82 20.72 -6.11 -20.04
N GLY A 83 19.89 -7.09 -19.67
CA GLY A 83 19.34 -7.21 -18.31
C GLY A 83 18.12 -6.33 -18.06
N LYS A 84 17.52 -5.75 -19.11
CA LYS A 84 16.39 -4.84 -18.99
C LYS A 84 15.06 -5.57 -19.16
N MET A 85 14.10 -5.24 -18.30
CA MET A 85 12.71 -5.70 -18.33
C MET A 85 11.79 -4.50 -18.41
N THR A 86 10.71 -4.60 -19.20
CA THR A 86 9.71 -3.53 -19.31
C THR A 86 8.32 -4.06 -19.03
N PHE A 87 7.60 -3.43 -18.10
CA PHE A 87 6.22 -3.78 -17.74
C PHE A 87 5.55 -2.57 -17.09
N ASP A 88 4.23 -2.44 -17.25
CA ASP A 88 3.42 -1.40 -16.60
C ASP A 88 4.04 0.02 -16.69
N GLY A 89 4.60 0.40 -17.85
CA GLY A 89 5.23 1.70 -18.04
C GLY A 89 6.59 1.90 -17.36
N LEU A 90 7.13 0.87 -16.69
CA LEU A 90 8.43 0.87 -16.04
C LEU A 90 9.48 0.17 -16.92
N THR A 91 10.72 0.64 -16.79
CA THR A 91 11.93 -0.07 -17.21
C THR A 91 12.69 -0.44 -15.95
N VAL A 92 12.90 -1.72 -15.74
CA VAL A 92 13.71 -2.25 -14.64
C VAL A 92 14.96 -2.87 -15.21
N ASN A 93 16.12 -2.47 -14.72
CA ASN A 93 17.40 -3.01 -15.14
C ASN A 93 17.99 -3.87 -14.04
N VAL A 94 18.33 -5.10 -14.38
CA VAL A 94 19.01 -6.05 -13.50
C VAL A 94 20.45 -6.18 -13.99
N SER A 95 21.42 -6.02 -13.08
CA SER A 95 22.83 -6.24 -13.37
C SER A 95 23.46 -7.18 -12.34
N GLY A 96 24.56 -7.82 -12.70
CA GLY A 96 25.17 -8.88 -11.89
C GLY A 96 24.44 -10.22 -12.02
N THR A 97 24.81 -11.18 -11.17
CA THR A 97 24.24 -12.54 -11.19
C THR A 97 23.26 -12.69 -10.04
N ALA A 98 22.00 -13.00 -10.36
CA ALA A 98 20.97 -13.32 -9.36
C ALA A 98 21.04 -14.79 -8.97
N ALA A 99 20.80 -15.09 -7.70
CA ALA A 99 20.63 -16.44 -7.19
C ALA A 99 19.14 -16.74 -6.94
N PRO A 100 18.72 -18.02 -6.99
CA PRO A 100 17.35 -18.39 -6.67
C PRO A 100 16.92 -17.84 -5.30
N LYS A 101 15.71 -17.26 -5.25
CA LYS A 101 15.09 -16.57 -4.10
C LYS A 101 15.62 -15.17 -3.80
N ASP A 102 16.52 -14.62 -4.61
CA ASP A 102 16.85 -13.20 -4.52
C ASP A 102 15.60 -12.36 -4.85
N SER A 103 15.32 -11.35 -4.02
CA SER A 103 14.12 -10.52 -4.16
C SER A 103 14.38 -9.03 -3.96
N PHE A 104 13.63 -8.22 -4.71
CA PHE A 104 13.72 -6.76 -4.72
C PHE A 104 12.32 -6.16 -4.71
N ILE A 105 12.12 -5.06 -3.98
CA ILE A 105 10.88 -4.28 -4.01
C ILE A 105 11.11 -3.02 -4.83
N VAL A 106 10.44 -2.92 -5.97
CA VAL A 106 10.42 -1.72 -6.80
C VAL A 106 9.20 -0.88 -6.40
N LYS A 107 9.46 0.36 -5.99
CA LYS A 107 8.46 1.34 -5.57
C LYS A 107 8.41 2.46 -6.61
N PRO A 108 7.53 2.37 -7.62
CA PRO A 108 7.58 3.26 -8.78
C PRO A 108 7.27 4.71 -8.46
N VAL A 109 6.35 4.95 -7.52
CA VAL A 109 5.78 6.28 -7.26
C VAL A 109 6.04 6.81 -5.85
N VAL A 110 6.79 6.10 -5.01
CA VAL A 110 6.97 6.44 -3.58
C VAL A 110 7.60 7.83 -3.39
N ASN A 111 8.53 8.21 -4.26
CA ASN A 111 9.23 9.49 -4.18
C ASN A 111 8.64 10.54 -5.14
N SER A 112 7.58 10.23 -5.87
CA SER A 112 7.07 11.13 -6.91
C SER A 112 6.63 12.47 -6.34
N ILE A 113 5.96 12.48 -5.18
CA ILE A 113 5.44 13.70 -4.54
C ILE A 113 6.53 14.44 -3.76
N VAL A 114 7.35 13.74 -2.98
CA VAL A 114 8.34 14.39 -2.09
C VAL A 114 9.37 15.22 -2.85
N ASN A 115 9.67 14.84 -4.10
CA ASN A 115 10.58 15.56 -4.98
C ASN A 115 9.86 16.34 -6.09
N MET A 116 8.53 16.55 -5.96
CA MET A 116 7.77 17.30 -6.94
C MET A 116 8.01 18.80 -6.77
N SER A 117 8.38 19.48 -7.86
CA SER A 117 8.52 20.94 -7.89
C SER A 117 8.23 21.48 -9.30
N VAL A 118 7.92 22.76 -9.41
CA VAL A 118 7.86 23.45 -10.71
C VAL A 118 9.31 23.65 -11.18
N ALA A 119 9.60 23.26 -12.42
CA ALA A 119 10.96 23.30 -12.97
C ALA A 119 11.29 24.61 -13.70
N ILE A 120 10.27 25.33 -14.16
CA ILE A 120 10.42 26.68 -14.74
C ILE A 120 10.09 27.75 -13.69
N SER A 121 10.79 28.87 -13.76
CA SER A 121 10.56 30.02 -12.88
C SER A 121 10.18 31.30 -13.64
N ASP A 122 10.41 31.32 -14.94
CA ASP A 122 10.15 32.46 -15.82
C ASP A 122 8.91 32.16 -16.68
N GLU A 123 7.98 33.10 -16.75
CA GLU A 123 6.76 32.99 -17.54
C GLU A 123 7.04 32.90 -19.03
N SER A 124 8.16 33.47 -19.51
CA SER A 124 8.55 33.41 -20.92
C SER A 124 8.87 31.99 -21.38
N GLN A 125 9.17 31.08 -20.44
CA GLN A 125 9.52 29.67 -20.70
C GLN A 125 8.29 28.77 -20.85
N LEU A 126 7.08 29.33 -20.75
CA LEU A 126 5.84 28.60 -21.01
C LEU A 126 5.71 28.31 -22.51
N ALA A 127 5.85 27.04 -22.87
CA ALA A 127 5.84 26.57 -24.23
C ALA A 127 4.41 26.43 -24.78
N MET A 128 3.78 27.55 -25.13
CA MET A 128 2.36 27.61 -25.54
C MET A 128 2.15 27.38 -27.04
N ALA A 129 3.15 27.68 -27.86
CA ALA A 129 3.07 27.55 -29.31
C ALA A 129 3.32 26.09 -29.75
N GLU A 130 2.70 25.67 -30.85
CA GLU A 130 2.96 24.34 -31.45
C GLU A 130 4.19 24.35 -32.37
N ALA A 131 4.47 25.49 -33.01
CA ALA A 131 5.59 25.67 -33.92
C ALA A 131 6.40 26.92 -33.55
N ALA A 132 7.72 26.88 -33.77
CA ALA A 132 8.63 28.00 -33.47
C ALA A 132 8.28 29.28 -34.25
N ASP A 133 7.68 29.15 -35.43
CA ASP A 133 7.25 30.23 -36.31
C ASP A 133 5.72 30.43 -36.33
N GLY A 134 5.00 29.85 -35.38
CA GLY A 134 3.52 29.88 -35.30
C GLY A 134 2.92 31.27 -35.06
N GLY A 135 3.75 32.30 -34.83
CA GLY A 135 3.37 33.67 -34.50
C GLY A 135 3.25 33.90 -32.99
N GLU A 136 3.34 35.16 -32.56
CA GLU A 136 3.40 35.61 -31.15
C GLU A 136 2.19 35.22 -30.29
N SER A 137 1.15 34.62 -30.86
CA SER A 137 -0.09 34.23 -30.17
C SER A 137 -0.51 32.79 -30.44
N ASP A 138 0.37 31.94 -30.96
CA ASP A 138 0.08 30.51 -31.07
C ASP A 138 -0.07 29.89 -29.68
N ASN A 139 -1.25 29.33 -29.43
CA ASN A 139 -1.62 28.72 -28.16
C ASN A 139 -2.03 27.25 -28.31
N ARG A 140 -1.75 26.63 -29.46
CA ARG A 140 -2.19 25.25 -29.76
C ARG A 140 -1.58 24.23 -28.81
N ASN A 141 -0.31 24.39 -28.41
CA ASN A 141 0.28 23.53 -27.39
C ASN A 141 -0.32 23.79 -26.00
N GLY A 142 -0.62 25.06 -25.69
CA GLY A 142 -1.40 25.45 -24.52
C GLY A 142 -2.76 24.76 -24.45
N LYS A 143 -3.49 24.73 -25.57
CA LYS A 143 -4.75 23.98 -25.68
C LYS A 143 -4.52 22.48 -25.45
N ALA A 144 -3.48 21.88 -26.04
CA ALA A 144 -3.15 20.48 -25.83
C ALA A 144 -2.82 20.15 -24.35
N LEU A 145 -2.18 21.08 -23.63
CA LEU A 145 -1.93 20.97 -22.19
C LEU A 145 -3.24 20.99 -21.38
N VAL A 146 -4.18 21.85 -21.74
CA VAL A 146 -5.52 21.89 -21.10
C VAL A 146 -6.33 20.64 -21.42
N ASP A 147 -6.26 20.15 -22.66
CA ASP A 147 -6.96 18.93 -23.09
C ASP A 147 -6.50 17.68 -22.30
N LEU A 148 -5.29 17.70 -21.71
CA LEU A 148 -4.83 16.63 -20.82
C LEU A 148 -5.72 16.46 -19.58
N GLN A 149 -6.44 17.49 -19.14
CA GLN A 149 -7.39 17.40 -18.03
C GLN A 149 -8.46 16.32 -18.29
N ASN A 150 -8.87 16.17 -19.55
CA ASN A 150 -9.89 15.22 -19.98
C ASN A 150 -9.31 13.91 -20.52
N SER A 151 -7.98 13.79 -20.57
CA SER A 151 -7.30 12.63 -21.13
C SER A 151 -7.11 11.52 -20.08
N LYS A 152 -7.27 10.26 -20.50
CA LYS A 152 -7.17 9.07 -19.65
C LYS A 152 -5.72 8.63 -19.43
N VAL A 153 -4.93 9.49 -18.78
CA VAL A 153 -3.49 9.30 -18.62
C VAL A 153 -3.07 8.69 -17.28
N VAL A 154 -4.01 8.35 -16.39
CA VAL A 154 -3.68 7.69 -15.12
C VAL A 154 -4.02 6.21 -15.21
N GLY A 155 -3.00 5.34 -15.13
CA GLY A 155 -3.14 3.88 -15.26
C GLY A 155 -3.78 3.44 -16.59
N GLY A 156 -3.66 4.27 -17.63
CA GLY A 156 -4.19 4.05 -18.97
C GLY A 156 -5.72 4.18 -19.13
N ASN A 157 -6.47 4.48 -18.07
CA ASN A 157 -7.94 4.46 -18.14
C ASN A 157 -8.69 5.54 -17.34
N LYS A 158 -8.00 6.37 -16.54
CA LYS A 158 -8.60 7.43 -15.73
C LYS A 158 -8.03 8.80 -16.07
N THR A 159 -8.87 9.82 -16.01
CA THR A 159 -8.41 11.22 -15.97
C THR A 159 -7.79 11.54 -14.61
N PHE A 160 -7.16 12.71 -14.48
CA PHE A 160 -6.64 13.17 -13.19
C PHE A 160 -7.74 13.32 -12.13
N ASN A 161 -8.89 13.87 -12.53
CA ASN A 161 -10.02 14.05 -11.61
C ASN A 161 -10.63 12.71 -11.20
N ASP A 162 -10.85 11.79 -12.15
CA ASP A 162 -11.39 10.46 -11.86
C ASP A 162 -10.49 9.67 -10.91
N ALA A 163 -9.17 9.73 -11.11
CA ALA A 163 -8.21 9.05 -10.26
C ALA A 163 -8.23 9.58 -8.82
N TYR A 164 -8.29 10.91 -8.67
CA TYR A 164 -8.38 11.54 -7.35
C TYR A 164 -9.71 11.25 -6.66
N ALA A 165 -10.83 11.38 -7.38
CA ALA A 165 -12.16 11.08 -6.86
C ALA A 165 -12.28 9.61 -6.44
N ALA A 166 -11.73 8.68 -7.23
CA ALA A 166 -11.69 7.27 -6.89
C ALA A 166 -10.88 7.02 -5.60
N LEU A 167 -9.72 7.65 -5.44
CA LEU A 167 -8.92 7.54 -4.21
C LEU A 167 -9.70 8.00 -2.98
N VAL A 168 -10.31 9.20 -3.04
CA VAL A 168 -11.12 9.75 -1.94
C VAL A 168 -12.30 8.83 -1.62
N SER A 169 -12.98 8.32 -2.66
CA SER A 169 -14.10 7.39 -2.51
C SER A 169 -13.67 6.07 -1.85
N THR A 170 -12.54 5.48 -2.25
CA THR A 170 -12.00 4.26 -1.65
C THR A 170 -11.65 4.47 -0.18
N VAL A 171 -10.99 5.58 0.17
CA VAL A 171 -10.66 5.89 1.57
C VAL A 171 -11.94 6.09 2.40
N GLY A 172 -12.90 6.85 1.88
CA GLY A 172 -14.17 7.11 2.56
C GLY A 172 -14.99 5.84 2.82
N SER A 173 -15.19 5.03 1.78
CA SER A 173 -15.94 3.76 1.88
C SER A 173 -15.25 2.74 2.80
N THR A 174 -13.93 2.60 2.69
CA THR A 174 -13.14 1.72 3.58
C THR A 174 -13.24 2.18 5.03
N THR A 175 -13.13 3.49 5.28
CA THR A 175 -13.25 4.06 6.63
C THR A 175 -14.63 3.83 7.22
N ALA A 176 -15.69 4.03 6.45
CA ALA A 176 -17.06 3.76 6.89
C ALA A 176 -17.26 2.28 7.25
N SER A 177 -16.77 1.37 6.39
CA SER A 177 -16.82 -0.07 6.64
C SER A 177 -16.04 -0.50 7.89
N LEU A 178 -14.83 0.04 8.08
CA LEU A 178 -13.99 -0.23 9.25
C LEU A 178 -14.59 0.34 10.53
N LYS A 179 -15.23 1.51 10.48
CA LYS A 179 -15.94 2.10 11.62
C LYS A 179 -17.07 1.21 12.10
N THR A 180 -17.94 0.78 11.19
CA THR A 180 -19.04 -0.16 11.49
C THR A 180 -18.49 -1.47 12.06
N SER A 181 -17.47 -2.05 11.42
CA SER A 181 -16.85 -3.30 11.86
C SER A 181 -16.21 -3.17 13.26
N SER A 182 -15.56 -2.05 13.53
CA SER A 182 -14.94 -1.75 14.83
C SER A 182 -16.00 -1.61 15.93
N GLN A 183 -17.10 -0.89 15.66
CA GLN A 183 -18.22 -0.75 16.60
C GLN A 183 -18.89 -2.09 16.91
N THR A 184 -19.15 -2.91 15.89
CA THR A 184 -19.70 -4.26 16.09
C THR A 184 -18.78 -5.12 16.96
N LYS A 185 -17.46 -5.11 16.68
CA LYS A 185 -16.48 -5.85 17.49
C LYS A 185 -16.43 -5.33 18.93
N ALA A 186 -16.50 -4.02 19.15
CA ALA A 186 -16.55 -3.44 20.49
C ALA A 186 -17.79 -3.92 21.26
N ASN A 187 -18.96 -3.93 20.62
CA ASN A 187 -20.20 -4.42 21.23
C ASN A 187 -20.12 -5.92 21.57
N VAL A 188 -19.53 -6.74 20.70
CA VAL A 188 -19.29 -8.17 20.97
C VAL A 188 -18.38 -8.36 22.18
N VAL A 189 -17.28 -7.59 22.27
CA VAL A 189 -16.39 -7.62 23.44
C VAL A 189 -17.14 -7.26 24.73
N THR A 190 -17.95 -6.20 24.71
CA THR A 190 -18.78 -5.82 25.86
C THR A 190 -19.74 -6.94 26.26
N GLN A 191 -20.43 -7.55 25.29
CA GLN A 191 -21.38 -8.64 25.56
C GLN A 191 -20.68 -9.87 26.15
N LEU A 192 -19.53 -10.28 25.59
CA LEU A 192 -18.75 -11.40 26.08
C LEU A 192 -18.17 -11.12 27.49
N SER A 193 -17.76 -9.88 27.76
CA SER A 193 -17.29 -9.49 29.09
C SER A 193 -18.40 -9.55 30.12
N ASN A 194 -19.61 -9.08 29.79
CA ASN A 194 -20.77 -9.19 30.67
C ASN A 194 -21.16 -10.66 30.92
N GLN A 195 -21.13 -11.52 29.89
CA GLN A 195 -21.39 -12.95 30.06
C GLN A 195 -20.33 -13.61 30.94
N GLN A 196 -19.04 -13.29 30.73
CA GLN A 196 -17.96 -13.78 31.57
C GLN A 196 -18.16 -13.34 33.02
N GLN A 197 -18.50 -12.08 33.29
CA GLN A 197 -18.78 -11.58 34.64
C GLN A 197 -20.02 -12.23 35.26
N SER A 198 -21.04 -12.60 34.48
CA SER A 198 -22.20 -13.33 35.01
C SER A 198 -21.88 -14.78 35.40
N ILE A 199 -20.91 -15.42 34.75
CA ILE A 199 -20.49 -16.81 35.06
C ILE A 199 -19.40 -16.82 36.14
N SER A 200 -18.46 -15.88 36.06
CA SER A 200 -17.34 -15.73 37.01
C SER A 200 -17.71 -14.87 38.22
N GLY A 201 -18.89 -14.25 38.22
CA GLY A 201 -19.48 -13.57 39.36
C GLY A 201 -19.87 -14.62 40.38
N VAL A 202 -18.91 -14.98 41.24
CA VAL A 202 -19.10 -15.87 42.38
C VAL A 202 -20.34 -15.40 43.14
N ASN A 203 -21.40 -16.21 43.12
CA ASN A 203 -22.57 -15.94 43.93
C ASN A 203 -22.18 -16.24 45.39
N LEU A 204 -21.84 -15.20 46.15
CA LEU A 204 -21.46 -15.31 47.55
C LEU A 204 -22.52 -16.06 48.37
N ASP A 205 -23.80 -15.97 48.01
CA ASP A 205 -24.86 -16.71 48.70
C ASP A 205 -24.82 -18.22 48.41
N GLU A 206 -24.38 -18.61 47.21
CA GLU A 206 -24.20 -20.01 46.80
C GLU A 206 -22.92 -20.61 47.39
N GLU A 207 -21.83 -19.84 47.43
CA GLU A 207 -20.62 -20.18 48.20
C GLU A 207 -20.88 -20.24 49.71
N TYR A 208 -21.66 -19.32 50.28
CA TYR A 208 -22.07 -19.37 51.69
C TYR A 208 -22.97 -20.57 51.97
N GLY A 209 -23.91 -20.88 51.07
CA GLY A 209 -24.75 -22.07 51.16
C GLY A 209 -23.93 -23.36 51.13
N ASN A 210 -22.95 -23.44 50.22
CA ASN A 210 -22.02 -24.57 50.16
C ASN A 210 -21.11 -24.64 51.38
N LEU A 211 -20.60 -23.51 51.86
CA LEU A 211 -19.79 -23.42 53.08
C LEU A 211 -20.57 -23.89 54.30
N GLN A 212 -21.83 -23.46 54.46
CA GLN A 212 -22.68 -23.89 55.56
C GLN A 212 -23.02 -25.37 55.48
N ARG A 213 -23.23 -25.89 54.26
CA ARG A 213 -23.42 -27.32 54.01
C ARG A 213 -22.16 -28.13 54.35
N TYR A 214 -20.96 -27.64 54.00
CA TYR A 214 -19.69 -28.27 54.40
C TYR A 214 -19.47 -28.23 55.90
N GLN A 215 -19.85 -27.13 56.58
CA GLN A 215 -19.82 -27.04 58.04
C GLN A 215 -20.78 -28.04 58.69
N GLN A 216 -22.00 -28.21 58.16
CA GLN A 216 -22.95 -29.22 58.64
C GLN A 216 -22.45 -30.64 58.43
N TYR A 217 -21.86 -30.97 57.27
CA TYR A 217 -21.25 -32.28 57.05
C TYR A 217 -20.06 -32.53 57.98
N TYR A 218 -19.24 -31.52 58.24
CA TYR A 218 -18.14 -31.63 59.19
C TYR A 218 -18.65 -31.91 60.62
N LEU A 219 -19.67 -31.18 61.08
CA LEU A 219 -20.28 -31.39 62.39
C LEU A 219 -20.97 -32.75 62.50
N ALA A 220 -21.66 -33.20 61.45
CA ALA A 220 -22.29 -34.52 61.40
C ALA A 220 -21.25 -35.64 61.44
N ASN A 221 -20.16 -35.53 60.67
CA ASN A 221 -19.05 -36.48 60.71
C ASN A 221 -18.33 -36.48 62.06
N ALA A 222 -18.17 -35.31 62.70
CA ALA A 222 -17.62 -35.20 64.04
C ALA A 222 -18.51 -35.86 65.10
N GLN A 223 -19.84 -35.72 65.00
CA GLN A 223 -20.79 -36.43 65.86
C GLN A 223 -20.76 -37.94 65.64
N VAL A 224 -20.66 -38.41 64.39
CA VAL A 224 -20.52 -39.84 64.08
C VAL A 224 -19.23 -40.40 64.68
N LEU A 225 -18.11 -39.67 64.56
CA LEU A 225 -16.84 -40.05 65.20
C LEU A 225 -16.94 -40.05 66.74
N GLN A 226 -17.63 -39.08 67.33
CA GLN A 226 -17.83 -39.02 68.78
C GLN A 226 -18.71 -40.17 69.28
N THR A 227 -19.75 -40.52 68.53
CA THR A 227 -20.64 -41.65 68.83
C THR A 227 -19.92 -42.98 68.68
N ALA A 228 -19.05 -43.09 67.67
CA ALA A 228 -18.20 -44.26 67.47
C ALA A 228 -17.21 -44.43 68.64
N ASN A 229 -16.56 -43.36 69.12
CA ASN A 229 -15.69 -43.45 70.30
C ASN A 229 -16.45 -43.90 71.56
N THR A 230 -17.67 -43.40 71.80
CA THR A 230 -18.50 -43.85 72.94
C THR A 230 -19.06 -45.27 72.82
N LEU A 231 -18.99 -45.89 71.63
CA LEU A 231 -19.39 -47.28 71.39
C LEU A 231 -18.20 -48.26 71.47
N PHE A 232 -16.96 -47.75 71.44
CA PHE A 232 -15.73 -48.54 71.49
C PHE A 232 -14.94 -48.38 72.81
N ASP A 233 -15.38 -47.50 73.72
CA ASP A 233 -15.04 -47.49 75.16
C ASP A 233 -16.14 -48.21 75.98
#